data_AF-A0A3C0QMI2-F1
#
_entry.id   AF-A0A3C0QMI2-F1
#
_cell.length_a   1.000
_cell.length_b   1.000
_cell.length_c   1.000
_cell.angle_alpha   90.00
_cell.angle_beta   90.00
_cell.angle_gamma   90.00
#
_symmetry.space_group_name_H-M   'P 1'
#
loop_
_entity.id
_entity.type
_entity.pdbx_description
1 polymer ?
#
loop_
_entity_poly.entity_id
_entity_poly.type
_entity_poly.pdbx_seq_one_letter_code
_entity_poly.pdbx_strand_id
1 'polypeptide(L)'
;MKRQDFDIRGTTLVRYLGHDKTVIVPDGITELDTGAFRLNEHIVQVVLPDTVKFIGNRAFEECKNLQSVNIPSKVTVIPHGTFSGCKKLKKITLPEGLNEIWIHAFCGCESLETVNIPLNITAIASTAFSDTPFLENQKDGFFIAGDDVLFAYSGNEKRIVIPHGVKKVFYSAFYEKEPEFIHIPETVTEITTSAFGDCHHIKEFSVDENNPDYCSIDGCLYSKDGKTLLYYANRESDKSFRVPDFVENINDDAFRYTDPPETIIIPKSVNMEYGLKLNSPSKIVFEGRLNDYTVSSEYPALYCIVKCLDVPCRKNLEKIADYRYSIPIAITLFRENPDNFETLGIRRFLDSFIHKFRYEYHNFTLSSDSIIEILLQIINAEILNEKRFNRIFGTVLEKMETENELAVLITPLLEYKNRHFGYGSPEEHFKL
;
A
#
# COMPACT_ATOMS: atom_id res chain seq x y z
N MET A 1 33.82 -16.41 -30.35
CA MET A 1 32.49 -15.90 -30.73
C MET A 1 32.13 -16.29 -32.15
N LYS A 2 31.17 -17.21 -32.28
CA LYS A 2 30.52 -17.53 -33.56
C LYS A 2 29.19 -16.78 -33.63
N ARG A 3 28.79 -16.30 -34.80
CA ARG A 3 27.52 -15.55 -34.98
C ARG A 3 26.28 -16.32 -34.47
N GLN A 4 26.33 -17.65 -34.49
CA GLN A 4 25.29 -18.54 -34.01
C GLN A 4 25.12 -18.55 -32.48
N ASP A 5 26.08 -18.00 -31.72
CA ASP A 5 26.03 -17.98 -30.26
C ASP A 5 25.06 -16.89 -29.75
N PHE A 6 24.64 -15.96 -30.62
CA PHE A 6 23.72 -14.87 -30.30
C PHE A 6 22.36 -15.11 -30.97
N ASP A 7 21.31 -15.28 -30.17
CA ASP A 7 19.91 -15.23 -30.63
C ASP A 7 19.45 -13.77 -30.61
N ILE A 8 19.36 -13.15 -31.79
CA ILE A 8 19.06 -11.74 -31.97
C ILE A 8 17.78 -11.59 -32.80
N ARG A 9 16.86 -10.74 -32.33
CA ARG A 9 15.63 -10.36 -33.05
C ARG A 9 15.61 -8.86 -33.26
N GLY A 10 15.80 -8.42 -34.50
CA GLY A 10 15.97 -7.00 -34.81
C GLY A 10 17.21 -6.44 -34.11
N THR A 11 17.01 -5.48 -33.20
CA THR A 11 18.07 -4.87 -32.37
C THR A 11 18.09 -5.38 -30.93
N THR A 12 17.36 -6.46 -30.63
CA THR A 12 17.26 -7.04 -29.29
C THR A 12 18.08 -8.34 -29.22
N LEU A 13 19.00 -8.43 -28.25
CA LEU A 13 19.66 -9.68 -27.91
C LEU A 13 18.73 -10.48 -26.99
N VAL A 14 18.11 -11.52 -27.54
CA VAL A 14 17.16 -12.37 -26.82
C VAL A 14 17.89 -13.33 -25.90
N ARG A 15 18.97 -13.95 -26.39
CA ARG A 15 19.75 -14.89 -25.59
C ARG A 15 21.17 -15.08 -26.11
N TYR A 16 22.14 -15.24 -25.22
CA TYR A 16 23.47 -15.72 -25.52
C TYR A 16 23.60 -17.21 -25.16
N LEU A 17 23.96 -18.02 -26.14
CA LEU A 17 24.07 -19.49 -26.06
C LEU A 17 25.52 -19.98 -26.03
N GLY A 18 26.48 -19.06 -26.13
CA GLY A 18 27.90 -19.41 -26.19
C GLY A 18 28.53 -19.70 -24.83
N HIS A 19 29.79 -20.10 -24.91
CA HIS A 19 30.62 -20.49 -23.77
C HIS A 19 31.92 -19.65 -23.69
N ASP A 20 31.98 -18.53 -24.41
CA ASP A 20 33.16 -17.66 -24.36
C ASP A 20 33.25 -16.97 -22.99
N LYS A 21 34.47 -16.85 -22.46
CA LYS A 21 34.71 -16.14 -21.20
C LYS A 21 34.52 -14.63 -21.34
N THR A 22 34.84 -14.08 -22.50
CA THR A 22 34.67 -12.66 -22.82
C THR A 22 33.71 -12.55 -23.98
N VAL A 23 32.57 -11.90 -23.74
CA VAL A 23 31.53 -11.69 -24.75
C VAL A 23 31.49 -10.23 -25.15
N ILE A 24 31.63 -9.98 -26.43
CA ILE A 24 31.43 -8.65 -27.04
C ILE A 24 30.08 -8.71 -27.74
N VAL A 25 29.10 -8.01 -27.21
CA VAL A 25 27.76 -7.95 -27.81
C VAL A 25 27.85 -7.16 -29.12
N PRO A 26 27.29 -7.65 -30.24
CA PRO A 26 27.40 -6.99 -31.54
C PRO A 26 26.88 -5.55 -31.55
N ASP A 27 27.52 -4.68 -32.33
CA ASP A 27 27.05 -3.32 -32.56
C ASP A 27 25.62 -3.29 -33.12
N GLY A 28 24.87 -2.24 -32.77
CA GLY A 28 23.48 -2.05 -33.19
C GLY A 28 22.45 -2.70 -32.28
N ILE A 29 22.87 -3.50 -31.29
CA ILE A 29 21.99 -3.97 -30.23
C ILE A 29 21.58 -2.80 -29.34
N THR A 30 20.27 -2.61 -29.17
CA THR A 30 19.68 -1.53 -28.36
C THR A 30 19.06 -2.04 -27.08
N GLU A 31 18.86 -3.35 -26.95
CA GLU A 31 18.14 -3.97 -25.84
C GLU A 31 18.69 -5.37 -25.54
N LEU A 32 18.76 -5.69 -24.25
CA LEU A 32 18.90 -7.07 -23.77
C LEU A 32 17.54 -7.54 -23.28
N ASP A 33 17.04 -8.66 -23.79
CA ASP A 33 15.77 -9.23 -23.33
C ASP A 33 15.90 -9.81 -21.90
N THR A 34 14.76 -10.16 -21.31
CA THR A 34 14.67 -10.83 -20.02
C THR A 34 15.51 -12.10 -20.03
N GLY A 35 16.51 -12.14 -19.14
CA GLY A 35 17.40 -13.28 -19.00
C GLY A 35 18.37 -13.53 -20.15
N ALA A 36 18.74 -12.51 -20.95
CA ALA A 36 19.61 -12.67 -22.12
C ALA A 36 20.90 -13.47 -21.88
N PHE A 37 21.51 -13.37 -20.68
CA PHE A 37 22.70 -14.12 -20.26
C PHE A 37 22.44 -15.03 -19.06
N ARG A 38 21.19 -15.14 -18.60
CA ARG A 38 20.80 -15.84 -17.36
C ARG A 38 21.38 -17.25 -17.29
N LEU A 39 21.88 -17.63 -16.10
CA LEU A 39 22.48 -18.93 -15.78
C LEU A 39 23.73 -19.27 -16.60
N ASN A 40 24.34 -18.30 -17.32
CA ASN A 40 25.58 -18.58 -18.03
C ASN A 40 26.75 -18.74 -17.06
N GLU A 41 27.25 -19.98 -16.96
CA GLU A 41 28.34 -20.35 -16.05
C GLU A 41 29.74 -20.10 -16.63
N HIS A 42 29.88 -19.59 -17.85
CA HIS A 42 31.17 -19.42 -18.53
C HIS A 42 31.64 -17.97 -18.59
N ILE A 43 30.70 -17.03 -18.73
CA ILE A 43 31.06 -15.62 -18.90
C ILE A 43 31.78 -15.07 -17.67
N VAL A 44 32.87 -14.36 -17.94
CA VAL A 44 33.69 -13.63 -16.97
C VAL A 44 33.57 -12.13 -17.24
N GLN A 45 33.44 -11.74 -18.50
CA GLN A 45 33.32 -10.35 -18.91
C GLN A 45 32.31 -10.22 -20.04
N VAL A 46 31.46 -9.19 -19.94
CA VAL A 46 30.55 -8.78 -21.03
C VAL A 46 30.80 -7.32 -21.39
N VAL A 47 31.02 -7.07 -22.66
CA VAL A 47 31.13 -5.72 -23.24
C VAL A 47 29.84 -5.45 -24.00
N LEU A 48 29.05 -4.51 -23.49
CA LEU A 48 27.82 -4.04 -24.12
C LEU A 48 28.12 -2.84 -25.03
N PRO A 49 27.50 -2.73 -26.22
CA PRO A 49 27.68 -1.57 -27.09
C PRO A 49 26.96 -0.34 -26.51
N ASP A 50 27.47 0.86 -26.82
CA ASP A 50 26.90 2.15 -26.39
C ASP A 50 25.49 2.43 -26.95
N THR A 51 25.01 1.57 -27.84
CA THR A 51 23.66 1.60 -28.39
C THR A 51 22.61 1.00 -27.45
N VAL A 52 23.00 0.21 -26.45
CA VAL A 52 22.04 -0.39 -25.49
C VAL A 52 21.40 0.72 -24.65
N LYS A 53 20.07 0.70 -24.61
CA LYS A 53 19.22 1.61 -23.83
C LYS A 53 18.44 0.88 -22.75
N PHE A 54 18.10 -0.38 -23.02
CA PHE A 54 17.23 -1.19 -22.15
C PHE A 54 17.92 -2.51 -21.80
N ILE A 55 17.82 -2.88 -20.52
CA ILE A 55 18.22 -4.17 -20.01
C ILE A 55 16.96 -4.83 -19.47
N GLY A 56 16.73 -6.10 -19.79
CA GLY A 56 15.59 -6.86 -19.30
C GLY A 56 15.80 -7.37 -17.87
N ASN A 57 14.70 -7.78 -17.24
CA ASN A 57 14.75 -8.43 -15.93
C ASN A 57 15.68 -9.65 -15.96
N ARG A 58 16.44 -9.87 -14.89
CA ARG A 58 17.30 -11.04 -14.72
C ARG A 58 18.34 -11.24 -15.85
N ALA A 59 18.70 -10.21 -16.60
CA ALA A 59 19.55 -10.34 -17.80
C ALA A 59 20.85 -11.11 -17.54
N PHE A 60 21.47 -10.95 -16.37
CA PHE A 60 22.68 -11.67 -15.93
C PHE A 60 22.46 -12.47 -14.64
N GLU A 61 21.21 -12.83 -14.31
CA GLU A 61 20.92 -13.60 -13.10
C GLU A 61 21.69 -14.94 -13.12
N GLU A 62 22.32 -15.29 -11.99
CA GLU A 62 23.11 -16.51 -11.78
C GLU A 62 24.30 -16.67 -12.74
N CYS A 63 24.82 -15.58 -13.32
CA CYS A 63 26.11 -15.57 -14.01
C CYS A 63 27.28 -15.61 -12.99
N LYS A 64 27.41 -16.73 -12.28
CA LYS A 64 28.30 -16.89 -11.10
C LYS A 64 29.77 -16.55 -11.35
N ASN A 65 30.23 -16.64 -12.60
CA ASN A 65 31.60 -16.33 -12.98
C ASN A 65 31.83 -14.91 -13.50
N LEU A 66 30.77 -14.12 -13.68
CA LEU A 66 30.84 -12.75 -14.18
C LEU A 66 31.60 -11.88 -13.18
N GLN A 67 32.64 -11.21 -13.66
CA GLN A 67 33.49 -10.32 -12.87
C GLN A 67 33.37 -8.87 -13.29
N SER A 68 33.03 -8.62 -14.55
CA SER A 68 32.91 -7.26 -15.08
C SER A 68 31.88 -7.16 -16.20
N VAL A 69 31.14 -6.06 -16.16
CA VAL A 69 30.19 -5.64 -17.19
C VAL A 69 30.15 -4.12 -17.15
N ASN A 70 30.34 -3.49 -18.30
CA ASN A 70 30.20 -2.05 -18.42
C ASN A 70 28.75 -1.74 -18.80
N ILE A 71 28.05 -0.99 -17.95
CA ILE A 71 26.68 -0.55 -18.24
C ILE A 71 26.75 0.70 -19.13
N PRO A 72 26.13 0.67 -20.32
CA PRO A 72 26.18 1.80 -21.25
C PRO A 72 25.50 3.06 -20.69
N SER A 73 26.00 4.23 -21.10
CA SER A 73 25.57 5.54 -20.58
C SER A 73 24.11 5.90 -20.80
N LYS A 74 23.43 5.24 -21.74
CA LYS A 74 22.01 5.44 -22.06
C LYS A 74 21.05 4.61 -21.22
N VAL A 75 21.56 3.68 -20.42
CA VAL A 75 20.73 2.86 -19.52
C VAL A 75 20.34 3.70 -18.31
N THR A 76 19.04 3.86 -18.11
CA THR A 76 18.48 4.68 -17.02
C THR A 76 17.95 3.86 -15.85
N VAL A 77 17.80 2.54 -16.01
CA VAL A 77 17.25 1.61 -15.00
C VAL A 77 18.08 0.34 -14.95
N ILE A 78 18.37 -0.15 -13.74
CA ILE A 78 18.81 -1.54 -13.49
C ILE A 78 17.58 -2.33 -13.00
N PRO A 79 17.00 -3.21 -13.83
CA PRO A 79 15.76 -3.92 -13.52
C PRO A 79 15.88 -5.01 -12.45
N HIS A 80 14.75 -5.67 -12.21
CA HIS A 80 14.61 -6.73 -11.22
C HIS A 80 15.60 -7.87 -11.47
N GLY A 81 16.43 -8.17 -10.47
CA GLY A 81 17.33 -9.33 -10.48
C GLY A 81 18.44 -9.29 -11.52
N THR A 82 18.74 -8.15 -12.15
CA THR A 82 19.65 -8.09 -13.32
C THR A 82 20.99 -8.78 -13.11
N PHE A 83 21.63 -8.61 -11.95
CA PHE A 83 22.90 -9.26 -11.57
C PHE A 83 22.74 -10.20 -10.37
N SER A 84 21.52 -10.57 -9.99
CA SER A 84 21.28 -11.45 -8.84
C SER A 84 22.10 -12.74 -8.94
N GLY A 85 22.84 -13.10 -7.89
CA GLY A 85 23.69 -14.29 -7.87
C GLY A 85 24.97 -14.20 -8.71
N CYS A 86 25.39 -13.02 -9.18
CA CYS A 86 26.71 -12.81 -9.81
C CYS A 86 27.83 -12.84 -8.76
N LYS A 87 28.10 -14.02 -8.17
CA LYS A 87 28.96 -14.19 -6.99
C LYS A 87 30.38 -13.64 -7.11
N LYS A 88 30.92 -13.50 -8.33
CA LYS A 88 32.28 -12.98 -8.58
C LYS A 88 32.33 -11.53 -9.05
N LEU A 89 31.20 -10.84 -9.15
CA LEU A 89 31.16 -9.43 -9.54
C LEU A 89 31.68 -8.59 -8.37
N LYS A 90 32.88 -8.02 -8.54
CA LYS A 90 33.56 -7.29 -7.44
C LYS A 90 33.25 -5.80 -7.38
N LYS A 91 33.15 -5.21 -8.56
CA LYS A 91 32.90 -3.79 -8.75
C LYS A 91 32.02 -3.61 -9.97
N ILE A 92 31.09 -2.68 -9.88
CA ILE A 92 30.34 -2.22 -11.03
C ILE A 92 30.36 -0.69 -11.10
N THR A 93 30.48 -0.18 -12.33
CA THR A 93 30.34 1.26 -12.59
C THR A 93 28.97 1.49 -13.19
N LEU A 94 28.16 2.29 -12.52
CA LEU A 94 26.84 2.67 -12.97
C LEU A 94 26.93 3.98 -13.78
N PRO A 95 26.08 4.16 -14.81
CA PRO A 95 26.13 5.36 -15.63
C PRO A 95 25.55 6.57 -14.87
N GLU A 96 26.07 7.78 -15.13
CA GLU A 96 25.62 9.03 -14.48
C GLU A 96 24.12 9.34 -14.73
N GLY A 97 23.56 8.84 -15.83
CA GLY A 97 22.14 8.96 -16.17
C GLY A 97 21.23 7.88 -15.58
N LEU A 98 21.75 7.03 -14.68
CA LEU A 98 20.95 6.01 -14.02
C LEU A 98 20.05 6.66 -12.94
N ASN A 99 18.76 6.33 -13.00
CA ASN A 99 17.75 6.87 -12.11
C ASN A 99 17.27 5.84 -11.09
N GLU A 100 17.19 4.56 -11.47
CA GLU A 100 16.54 3.53 -10.65
C GLU A 100 17.30 2.20 -10.59
N ILE A 101 17.34 1.58 -9.40
CA ILE A 101 17.87 0.23 -9.16
C ILE A 101 16.78 -0.59 -8.46
N TRP A 102 16.31 -1.65 -9.11
CA TRP A 102 15.14 -2.39 -8.70
C TRP A 102 15.45 -3.58 -7.77
N ILE A 103 14.38 -4.18 -7.26
CA ILE A 103 14.38 -5.30 -6.31
C ILE A 103 15.35 -6.40 -6.80
N HIS A 104 16.20 -6.87 -5.88
CA HIS A 104 17.22 -7.89 -6.10
C HIS A 104 18.25 -7.63 -7.21
N ALA A 105 18.38 -6.41 -7.74
CA ALA A 105 19.28 -6.10 -8.86
C ALA A 105 20.71 -6.66 -8.69
N PHE A 106 21.26 -6.64 -7.47
CA PHE A 106 22.58 -7.17 -7.10
C PHE A 106 22.52 -8.16 -5.93
N CYS A 107 21.34 -8.72 -5.62
CA CYS A 107 21.17 -9.65 -4.50
C CYS A 107 22.13 -10.85 -4.61
N GLY A 108 22.82 -11.21 -3.53
CA GLY A 108 23.74 -12.35 -3.53
C GLY A 108 24.97 -12.17 -4.42
N CYS A 109 25.33 -10.93 -4.78
CA CYS A 109 26.66 -10.64 -5.34
C CYS A 109 27.70 -10.66 -4.22
N GLU A 110 28.05 -11.87 -3.76
CA GLU A 110 28.88 -12.14 -2.58
C GLU A 110 30.30 -11.51 -2.60
N SER A 111 30.77 -11.04 -3.76
CA SER A 111 32.07 -10.35 -3.89
C SER A 111 31.95 -8.84 -4.14
N LEU A 112 30.72 -8.29 -4.23
CA LEU A 112 30.51 -6.90 -4.63
C LEU A 112 30.86 -5.96 -3.48
N GLU A 113 32.03 -5.34 -3.56
CA GLU A 113 32.57 -4.46 -2.51
C GLU A 113 32.42 -2.99 -2.84
N THR A 114 32.36 -2.63 -4.13
CA THR A 114 32.36 -1.23 -4.57
C THR A 114 31.32 -0.99 -5.65
N VAL A 115 30.40 -0.08 -5.36
CA VAL A 115 29.42 0.44 -6.30
C VAL A 115 29.46 1.95 -6.24
N ASN A 116 29.72 2.60 -7.37
CA ASN A 116 29.62 4.05 -7.47
C ASN A 116 28.17 4.39 -7.81
N ILE A 117 27.38 4.78 -6.81
CA ILE A 117 26.00 5.22 -7.00
C ILE A 117 26.00 6.64 -7.59
N PRO A 118 25.32 6.88 -8.72
CA PRO A 118 25.29 8.20 -9.34
C PRO A 118 24.41 9.18 -8.56
N LEU A 119 24.69 10.48 -8.70
CA LEU A 119 23.98 11.54 -7.98
C LEU A 119 22.49 11.65 -8.35
N ASN A 120 22.13 11.26 -9.59
CA ASN A 120 20.77 11.35 -10.10
C ASN A 120 19.87 10.18 -9.66
N ILE A 121 20.35 9.27 -8.81
CA ILE A 121 19.54 8.15 -8.35
C ILE A 121 18.34 8.66 -7.54
N THR A 122 17.13 8.27 -7.95
CA THR A 122 15.88 8.66 -7.28
C THR A 122 15.24 7.51 -6.53
N ALA A 123 15.55 6.26 -6.91
CA ALA A 123 15.04 5.07 -6.25
C ALA A 123 16.04 3.92 -6.24
N ILE A 124 16.22 3.32 -5.07
CA ILE A 124 16.91 2.05 -4.89
C ILE A 124 15.99 1.17 -4.05
N ALA A 125 15.66 -0.02 -4.55
CA ALA A 125 14.87 -0.98 -3.78
C ALA A 125 15.67 -1.48 -2.56
N SER A 126 14.99 -1.69 -1.43
CA SER A 126 15.60 -2.11 -0.16
C SER A 126 16.43 -3.40 -0.28
N THR A 127 16.04 -4.31 -1.17
CA THR A 127 16.73 -5.60 -1.39
C THR A 127 17.69 -5.60 -2.59
N ALA A 128 17.92 -4.43 -3.22
CA ALA A 128 18.77 -4.33 -4.40
C ALA A 128 20.19 -4.87 -4.13
N PHE A 129 20.72 -4.64 -2.93
CA PHE A 129 22.08 -5.00 -2.52
C PHE A 129 22.12 -5.98 -1.32
N SER A 130 21.04 -6.72 -1.07
CA SER A 130 21.05 -7.77 -0.03
C SER A 130 22.14 -8.82 -0.29
N ASP A 131 22.76 -9.31 0.78
CA ASP A 131 23.85 -10.29 0.71
C ASP A 131 25.03 -9.81 -0.15
N THR A 132 25.41 -8.53 -0.01
CA THR A 132 26.59 -7.95 -0.65
C THR A 132 27.52 -7.30 0.38
N PRO A 133 28.85 -7.48 0.24
CA PRO A 133 29.83 -6.74 1.04
C PRO A 133 29.68 -5.22 0.93
N PHE A 134 29.20 -4.70 -0.20
CA PHE A 134 28.95 -3.28 -0.40
C PHE A 134 27.95 -2.73 0.62
N LEU A 135 26.81 -3.39 0.81
CA LEU A 135 25.80 -2.94 1.77
C LEU A 135 26.20 -3.23 3.23
N GLU A 136 26.85 -4.37 3.47
CA GLU A 136 27.30 -4.78 4.80
C GLU A 136 28.40 -3.86 5.36
N ASN A 137 29.27 -3.33 4.51
CA ASN A 137 30.38 -2.47 4.91
C ASN A 137 30.05 -0.97 4.84
N GLN A 138 28.76 -0.60 4.74
CA GLN A 138 28.36 0.81 4.83
C GLN A 138 28.72 1.37 6.21
N LYS A 139 29.18 2.63 6.20
CA LYS A 139 29.63 3.30 7.43
C LYS A 139 28.49 3.38 8.44
N ASP A 140 28.73 2.85 9.63
CA ASP A 140 27.74 2.79 10.72
C ASP A 140 26.41 2.12 10.30
N GLY A 141 26.44 1.31 9.24
CA GLY A 141 25.28 0.64 8.66
C GLY A 141 24.39 1.51 7.77
N PHE A 142 24.67 2.80 7.57
CA PHE A 142 23.81 3.70 6.79
C PHE A 142 24.19 3.73 5.31
N PHE A 143 23.33 3.19 4.45
CA PHE A 143 23.45 3.36 3.01
C PHE A 143 22.80 4.66 2.55
N ILE A 144 23.62 5.70 2.44
CA ILE A 144 23.20 7.04 2.00
C ILE A 144 23.76 7.31 0.60
N ALA A 145 22.90 7.76 -0.33
CA ALA A 145 23.30 8.05 -1.70
C ALA A 145 22.40 9.10 -2.37
N GLY A 146 22.79 9.55 -3.57
CA GLY A 146 22.07 10.57 -4.32
C GLY A 146 22.09 11.92 -3.59
N ASP A 147 20.93 12.57 -3.50
CA ASP A 147 20.73 13.83 -2.77
C ASP A 147 20.52 13.58 -1.26
N ASP A 148 21.53 12.98 -0.61
CA ASP A 148 21.56 12.66 0.82
C ASP A 148 20.36 11.81 1.30
N VAL A 149 19.96 10.83 0.48
CA VAL A 149 18.86 9.92 0.75
C VAL A 149 19.35 8.66 1.45
N LEU A 150 18.77 8.33 2.59
CA LEU A 150 18.98 7.06 3.28
C LEU A 150 18.09 5.98 2.65
N PHE A 151 18.70 5.07 1.90
CA PHE A 151 18.01 3.99 1.18
C PHE A 151 17.89 2.69 1.99
N ALA A 152 18.86 2.41 2.86
CA ALA A 152 18.85 1.22 3.69
C ALA A 152 19.73 1.40 4.92
N TYR A 153 19.34 0.71 5.99
CA TYR A 153 20.14 0.53 7.18
C TYR A 153 20.50 -0.94 7.35
N SER A 154 21.78 -1.29 7.34
CA SER A 154 22.27 -2.66 7.51
C SER A 154 22.59 -3.01 8.96
N GLY A 155 22.65 -2.02 9.87
CA GLY A 155 22.89 -2.22 11.29
C GLY A 155 21.76 -2.94 12.04
N ASN A 156 22.00 -3.23 13.32
CA ASN A 156 21.10 -3.94 14.24
C ASN A 156 21.06 -3.28 15.63
N GLU A 157 21.46 -2.02 15.71
CA GLU A 157 21.54 -1.27 16.95
C GLU A 157 20.14 -0.92 17.47
N LYS A 158 19.93 -1.09 18.78
CA LYS A 158 18.68 -0.71 19.44
C LYS A 158 18.44 0.79 19.48
N ARG A 159 19.53 1.57 19.48
CA ARG A 159 19.49 3.04 19.50
C ARG A 159 20.09 3.54 18.20
N ILE A 160 19.23 4.05 17.32
CA ILE A 160 19.61 4.59 16.02
C ILE A 160 19.55 6.11 16.09
N VAL A 161 20.62 6.75 15.63
CA VAL A 161 20.68 8.20 15.41
C VAL A 161 20.90 8.39 13.92
N ILE A 162 19.90 8.87 13.20
CA ILE A 162 20.04 9.13 11.76
C ILE A 162 21.11 10.23 11.60
N PRO A 163 22.13 10.04 10.74
CA PRO A 163 23.22 10.99 10.61
C PRO A 163 22.74 12.38 10.18
N HIS A 164 23.36 13.43 10.75
CA HIS A 164 23.19 14.80 10.27
C HIS A 164 23.64 14.89 8.80
N GLY A 165 22.83 15.58 7.99
CA GLY A 165 23.03 15.69 6.54
C GLY A 165 22.03 14.85 5.74
N VAL A 166 21.49 13.77 6.30
CA VAL A 166 20.40 13.01 5.65
C VAL A 166 19.19 13.92 5.49
N LYS A 167 18.69 14.02 4.25
CA LYS A 167 17.50 14.82 3.90
C LYS A 167 16.25 13.99 3.85
N LYS A 168 16.38 12.74 3.37
CA LYS A 168 15.25 11.85 3.11
C LYS A 168 15.50 10.46 3.67
N VAL A 169 14.52 9.92 4.37
CA VAL A 169 14.45 8.50 4.75
C VAL A 169 13.52 7.80 3.78
N PHE A 170 14.10 6.96 2.92
CA PHE A 170 13.39 6.32 1.82
C PHE A 170 12.55 5.12 2.26
N TYR A 171 11.69 4.65 1.34
CA TYR A 171 10.79 3.54 1.54
C TYR A 171 11.58 2.31 1.98
N SER A 172 11.14 1.67 3.07
CA SER A 172 11.77 0.47 3.64
C SER A 172 13.23 0.64 4.08
N ALA A 173 13.72 1.87 4.32
CA ALA A 173 15.08 2.09 4.78
C ALA A 173 15.44 1.32 6.06
N PHE A 174 14.47 1.15 6.97
CA PHE A 174 14.60 0.38 8.20
C PHE A 174 13.74 -0.89 8.21
N TYR A 175 13.37 -1.42 7.05
CA TYR A 175 12.46 -2.57 6.98
C TYR A 175 12.97 -3.80 7.77
N GLU A 176 12.10 -4.41 8.57
CA GLU A 176 12.39 -5.57 9.44
C GLU A 176 13.53 -5.33 10.44
N LYS A 177 13.76 -4.08 10.84
CA LYS A 177 14.72 -3.74 11.89
C LYS A 177 14.04 -3.68 13.25
N GLU A 178 14.82 -3.93 14.30
CA GLU A 178 14.34 -3.95 15.69
C GLU A 178 14.90 -2.80 16.55
N PRO A 179 14.87 -1.52 16.11
CA PRO A 179 15.28 -0.42 16.97
C PRO A 179 14.25 -0.20 18.10
N GLU A 180 14.76 0.12 19.29
CA GLU A 180 13.94 0.61 20.40
C GLU A 180 13.86 2.13 20.42
N PHE A 181 14.84 2.82 19.83
CA PHE A 181 14.92 4.28 19.78
C PHE A 181 15.41 4.76 18.41
N ILE A 182 14.78 5.80 17.86
CA ILE A 182 15.22 6.49 16.64
C ILE A 182 15.29 7.99 16.88
N HIS A 183 16.42 8.61 16.55
CA HIS A 183 16.55 10.07 16.50
C HIS A 183 16.53 10.59 15.07
N ILE A 184 15.66 11.58 14.83
CA ILE A 184 15.47 12.28 13.56
C ILE A 184 16.16 13.66 13.66
N PRO A 185 17.25 13.92 12.92
CA PRO A 185 17.96 15.18 12.98
C PRO A 185 17.20 16.30 12.24
N GLU A 186 17.62 17.55 12.45
CA GLU A 186 17.03 18.73 11.80
C GLU A 186 17.05 18.71 10.27
N THR A 187 17.98 17.94 9.67
CA THR A 187 18.16 17.88 8.22
C THR A 187 17.15 16.99 7.51
N VAL A 188 16.48 16.08 8.22
CA VAL A 188 15.49 15.18 7.62
C VAL A 188 14.19 15.93 7.40
N THR A 189 13.86 16.19 6.14
CA THR A 189 12.65 16.91 5.70
C THR A 189 11.63 16.00 5.02
N GLU A 190 12.00 14.75 4.72
CA GLU A 190 11.09 13.78 4.13
C GLU A 190 11.31 12.37 4.68
N ILE A 191 10.27 11.79 5.25
CA ILE A 191 10.18 10.38 5.64
C ILE A 191 9.05 9.79 4.82
N THR A 192 9.39 8.90 3.88
CA THR A 192 8.39 8.29 3.01
C THR A 192 7.60 7.21 3.75
N THR A 193 6.42 6.87 3.22
CA THR A 193 5.63 5.72 3.67
C THR A 193 6.50 4.46 3.81
N SER A 194 6.30 3.73 4.89
CA SER A 194 6.93 2.47 5.27
C SER A 194 8.45 2.56 5.45
N ALA A 195 9.00 3.75 5.68
CA ALA A 195 10.42 3.93 6.06
C ALA A 195 10.81 3.04 7.25
N PHE A 196 9.92 2.91 8.23
CA PHE A 196 10.05 2.05 9.41
C PHE A 196 9.13 0.81 9.34
N GLY A 197 8.98 0.22 8.14
CA GLY A 197 8.17 -0.98 7.94
C GLY A 197 8.63 -2.17 8.78
N ASP A 198 7.70 -2.92 9.35
CA ASP A 198 7.93 -4.06 10.25
C ASP A 198 8.95 -3.80 11.39
N CYS A 199 9.01 -2.56 11.89
CA CYS A 199 9.77 -2.18 13.08
C CYS A 199 8.91 -2.25 14.36
N HIS A 200 8.63 -3.46 14.85
CA HIS A 200 7.62 -3.69 15.90
C HIS A 200 7.99 -3.15 17.30
N HIS A 201 9.27 -2.89 17.55
CA HIS A 201 9.81 -2.62 18.89
C HIS A 201 10.21 -1.16 19.15
N ILE A 202 9.86 -0.22 18.27
CA ILE A 202 10.19 1.20 18.48
C ILE A 202 9.43 1.73 19.70
N LYS A 203 10.18 2.14 20.73
CA LYS A 203 9.65 2.69 22.00
C LYS A 203 9.68 4.20 22.04
N GLU A 204 10.55 4.82 21.24
CA GLU A 204 10.71 6.27 21.22
C GLU A 204 11.29 6.77 19.90
N PHE A 205 10.63 7.77 19.34
CA PHE A 205 11.19 8.73 18.41
C PHE A 205 11.59 10.00 19.15
N SER A 206 12.78 10.51 18.86
CA SER A 206 13.17 11.88 19.20
C SER A 206 13.42 12.66 17.92
N VAL A 207 13.14 13.96 17.96
CA VAL A 207 13.32 14.85 16.81
C VAL A 207 14.03 16.10 17.30
N ASP A 208 15.01 16.58 16.54
CA ASP A 208 15.67 17.87 16.83
C ASP A 208 14.65 19.02 16.91
N GLU A 209 14.82 19.92 17.87
CA GLU A 209 13.90 21.04 18.10
C GLU A 209 13.72 21.92 16.85
N ASN A 210 14.80 22.08 16.08
CA ASN A 210 14.84 22.88 14.85
C ASN A 210 14.39 22.13 13.59
N ASN A 211 14.04 20.84 13.67
CA ASN A 211 13.54 20.11 12.51
C ASN A 211 12.29 20.84 11.95
N PRO A 212 12.23 21.13 10.63
CA PRO A 212 11.17 21.94 10.05
C PRO A 212 9.85 21.18 9.83
N ASP A 213 9.91 19.86 9.68
CA ASP A 213 8.78 19.04 9.18
C ASP A 213 8.22 18.06 10.20
N TYR A 214 8.97 17.77 11.25
CA TYR A 214 8.65 16.76 12.25
C TYR A 214 8.79 17.27 13.68
N CYS A 215 8.06 16.62 14.59
CA CYS A 215 8.29 16.74 16.02
C CYS A 215 8.03 15.39 16.72
N SER A 216 8.53 15.26 17.95
CA SER A 216 8.18 14.15 18.83
C SER A 216 7.26 14.65 19.94
N ILE A 217 6.15 13.95 20.15
CA ILE A 217 5.23 14.19 21.25
C ILE A 217 5.05 12.86 21.97
N ASP A 218 5.42 12.82 23.25
CA ASP A 218 5.41 11.58 24.04
C ASP A 218 6.07 10.40 23.30
N GLY A 219 7.23 10.65 22.68
CA GLY A 219 8.01 9.62 21.98
C GLY A 219 7.40 9.10 20.69
N CYS A 220 6.21 9.56 20.28
CA CYS A 220 5.63 9.24 18.96
C CYS A 220 6.05 10.31 17.95
N LEU A 221 6.10 9.95 16.67
CA LEU A 221 6.51 10.85 15.59
C LEU A 221 5.29 11.54 14.97
N TYR A 222 5.36 12.86 14.83
CA TYR A 222 4.29 13.70 14.27
C TYR A 222 4.82 14.63 13.19
N SER A 223 3.90 15.20 12.39
CA SER A 223 4.18 16.41 11.62
C SER A 223 4.58 17.56 12.55
N LYS A 224 5.32 18.55 12.04
CA LYS A 224 5.84 19.66 12.85
C LYS A 224 4.78 20.39 13.66
N ASP A 225 3.61 20.60 13.07
CA ASP A 225 2.46 21.24 13.69
C ASP A 225 1.74 20.36 14.74
N GLY A 226 2.15 19.10 14.90
CA GLY A 226 1.57 18.11 15.81
C GLY A 226 0.22 17.55 15.33
N LYS A 227 -0.28 17.99 14.17
CA LYS A 227 -1.64 17.66 13.71
C LYS A 227 -1.76 16.30 13.06
N THR A 228 -0.66 15.69 12.64
CA THR A 228 -0.65 14.37 12.00
C THR A 228 0.22 13.41 12.80
N LEU A 229 -0.39 12.33 13.33
CA LEU A 229 0.37 11.21 13.89
C LEU A 229 0.97 10.40 12.75
N LEU A 230 2.30 10.35 12.65
CA LEU A 230 3.02 9.64 11.60
C LEU A 230 3.39 8.23 12.01
N TYR A 231 3.92 8.06 13.23
CA TYR A 231 4.29 6.76 13.80
C TYR A 231 4.03 6.73 15.29
N TYR A 232 3.27 5.73 15.74
CA TYR A 232 3.15 5.36 17.15
C TYR A 232 4.42 4.66 17.60
N ALA A 233 4.90 4.98 18.80
CA ALA A 233 5.98 4.26 19.44
C ALA A 233 5.40 3.40 20.56
N ASN A 234 5.60 2.08 20.46
CA ASN A 234 5.09 1.13 21.43
C ASN A 234 5.85 1.21 22.74
N ARG A 235 5.17 1.65 23.79
CA ARG A 235 5.65 1.51 25.17
C ARG A 235 5.01 0.24 25.72
N GLU A 236 5.81 -0.79 26.00
CA GLU A 236 5.41 -2.15 26.44
C GLU A 236 4.34 -2.22 27.56
N SER A 237 4.03 -1.11 28.23
CA SER A 237 2.98 -0.96 29.25
C SER A 237 1.59 -0.54 28.74
N ASP A 238 1.46 -0.10 27.49
CA ASP A 238 0.28 0.63 27.04
C ASP A 238 -0.86 -0.32 26.66
N LYS A 239 -1.73 -0.61 27.63
CA LYS A 239 -3.02 -1.25 27.36
C LYS A 239 -3.92 -0.38 26.50
N SER A 240 -3.73 0.94 26.55
CA SER A 240 -4.50 1.87 25.75
C SER A 240 -3.66 3.08 25.33
N PHE A 241 -3.78 3.49 24.07
CA PHE A 241 -3.26 4.77 23.59
C PHE A 241 -4.43 5.69 23.25
N ARG A 242 -4.40 6.92 23.77
CA ARG A 242 -5.35 7.96 23.39
C ARG A 242 -4.65 8.95 22.48
N VAL A 243 -5.13 9.06 21.24
CA VAL A 243 -4.65 10.07 20.30
C VAL A 243 -4.97 11.46 20.90
N PRO A 244 -4.00 12.41 20.94
CA PRO A 244 -4.24 13.74 21.50
C PRO A 244 -5.32 14.54 20.75
N ASP A 245 -6.04 15.42 21.46
CA ASP A 245 -7.20 16.17 20.92
C ASP A 245 -6.87 17.19 19.83
N PHE A 246 -5.59 17.54 19.67
CA PHE A 246 -5.12 18.45 18.63
C PHE A 246 -4.73 17.72 17.33
N VAL A 247 -4.73 16.37 17.33
CA VAL A 247 -4.45 15.58 16.13
C VAL A 247 -5.67 15.60 15.22
N GLU A 248 -5.45 16.01 13.97
CA GLU A 248 -6.45 16.08 12.92
C GLU A 248 -6.33 14.90 11.94
N ASN A 249 -5.15 14.28 11.81
CA ASN A 249 -4.92 13.18 10.87
C ASN A 249 -4.07 12.06 11.48
N ILE A 250 -4.28 10.83 11.01
CA ILE A 250 -3.45 9.67 11.36
C ILE A 250 -2.94 9.07 10.06
N ASN A 251 -1.61 8.96 9.94
CA ASN A 251 -0.98 8.37 8.76
C ASN A 251 -1.28 6.87 8.68
N ASP A 252 -1.34 6.34 7.46
CA ASP A 252 -1.50 4.91 7.17
C ASP A 252 -0.52 4.01 7.93
N ASP A 253 0.70 4.48 8.18
CA ASP A 253 1.71 3.67 8.85
C ASP A 253 1.71 3.83 10.38
N ALA A 254 0.92 4.77 10.91
CA ALA A 254 0.97 5.18 12.30
C ALA A 254 0.91 4.00 13.27
N PHE A 255 0.07 3.01 12.98
CA PHE A 255 -0.10 1.80 13.80
C PHE A 255 0.13 0.50 13.02
N ARG A 256 0.52 0.60 11.74
CA ARG A 256 0.58 -0.57 10.85
C ARG A 256 1.74 -1.47 11.22
N TYR A 257 2.91 -0.90 11.44
CA TYR A 257 4.17 -1.64 11.59
C TYR A 257 4.69 -1.69 13.03
N THR A 258 3.87 -1.25 13.96
CA THR A 258 4.13 -1.23 15.39
C THR A 258 3.45 -2.43 16.03
N ASP A 259 3.81 -2.79 17.26
CA ASP A 259 2.92 -3.55 18.14
C ASP A 259 1.91 -2.55 18.77
N PRO A 260 0.69 -2.39 18.22
CA PRO A 260 -0.23 -1.40 18.75
C PRO A 260 -0.78 -1.82 20.11
N PRO A 261 -1.27 -0.86 20.92
CA PRO A 261 -1.88 -1.16 22.21
C PRO A 261 -3.18 -1.95 22.06
N GLU A 262 -3.65 -2.59 23.12
CA GLU A 262 -4.91 -3.34 23.11
C GLU A 262 -6.11 -2.44 22.75
N THR A 263 -6.07 -1.17 23.16
CA THR A 263 -7.12 -0.17 22.86
C THR A 263 -6.53 1.11 22.27
N ILE A 264 -7.13 1.64 21.21
CA ILE A 264 -6.81 2.97 20.68
C ILE A 264 -8.05 3.86 20.80
N ILE A 265 -7.90 5.02 21.42
CA ILE A 265 -8.96 6.00 21.63
C ILE A 265 -8.77 7.15 20.64
N ILE A 266 -9.77 7.39 19.80
CA ILE A 266 -9.75 8.38 18.71
C ILE A 266 -10.64 9.58 19.10
N PRO A 267 -10.07 10.79 19.29
CA PRO A 267 -10.82 12.00 19.62
C PRO A 267 -11.56 12.53 18.39
N LYS A 268 -12.56 13.37 18.60
CA LYS A 268 -13.42 13.94 17.53
C LYS A 268 -12.68 14.82 16.52
N SER A 269 -11.47 15.25 16.85
CA SER A 269 -10.64 16.09 15.98
C SER A 269 -10.11 15.34 14.77
N VAL A 270 -10.02 14.00 14.83
CA VAL A 270 -9.41 13.18 13.78
C VAL A 270 -10.35 13.04 12.58
N ASN A 271 -9.87 13.45 11.41
CA ASN A 271 -10.45 13.14 10.12
C ASN A 271 -10.14 11.68 9.75
N MET A 272 -11.19 10.90 9.49
CA MET A 272 -11.10 9.48 9.16
C MET A 272 -11.16 9.22 7.64
N GLU A 273 -10.91 10.24 6.81
CA GLU A 273 -10.96 10.18 5.34
C GLU A 273 -10.14 9.02 4.74
N TYR A 274 -8.97 8.74 5.31
CA TYR A 274 -8.03 7.72 4.83
C TYR A 274 -8.07 6.40 5.62
N GLY A 275 -8.90 6.32 6.67
CA GLY A 275 -9.03 5.14 7.52
C GLY A 275 -7.88 4.95 8.53
N LEU A 276 -7.92 3.84 9.26
CA LEU A 276 -6.90 3.42 10.23
C LEU A 276 -6.41 2.02 9.86
N LYS A 277 -5.15 1.90 9.43
CA LYS A 277 -4.56 0.60 9.11
C LYS A 277 -3.89 0.00 10.34
N LEU A 278 -4.34 -1.21 10.69
CA LEU A 278 -3.87 -1.97 11.84
C LEU A 278 -3.52 -3.38 11.40
N ASN A 279 -2.36 -3.88 11.83
CA ASN A 279 -1.95 -5.27 11.60
C ASN A 279 -2.38 -6.21 12.75
N SER A 280 -2.79 -5.67 13.90
CA SER A 280 -3.16 -6.40 15.12
C SER A 280 -4.58 -6.05 15.60
N PRO A 281 -5.25 -6.92 16.38
CA PRO A 281 -6.64 -6.74 16.80
C PRO A 281 -6.76 -5.74 17.96
N SER A 282 -6.36 -4.49 17.74
CA SER A 282 -6.63 -3.41 18.68
C SER A 282 -8.12 -3.06 18.69
N LYS A 283 -8.69 -2.88 19.88
CA LYS A 283 -10.03 -2.31 20.06
C LYS A 283 -9.97 -0.81 19.81
N ILE A 284 -10.82 -0.27 18.94
CA ILE A 284 -10.89 1.18 18.73
C ILE A 284 -12.10 1.76 19.44
N VAL A 285 -11.88 2.86 20.15
CA VAL A 285 -12.91 3.60 20.88
C VAL A 285 -12.98 5.01 20.32
N PHE A 286 -14.13 5.38 19.79
CA PHE A 286 -14.41 6.75 19.35
C PHE A 286 -15.06 7.53 20.50
N GLU A 287 -14.53 8.71 20.83
CA GLU A 287 -15.09 9.56 21.90
C GLU A 287 -16.36 10.33 21.47
N GLY A 288 -16.58 10.46 20.17
CA GLY A 288 -17.79 11.04 19.59
C GLY A 288 -18.79 10.02 19.08
N ARG A 289 -19.95 10.52 18.63
CA ARG A 289 -20.78 9.76 17.69
C ARG A 289 -19.98 9.63 16.39
N LEU A 290 -20.19 8.56 15.62
CA LEU A 290 -19.48 8.40 14.34
C LEU A 290 -19.74 9.59 13.38
N ASN A 291 -20.91 10.23 13.47
CA ASN A 291 -21.25 11.46 12.74
C ASN A 291 -20.44 12.70 13.15
N ASP A 292 -19.72 12.65 14.27
CA ASP A 292 -18.83 13.72 14.71
C ASP A 292 -17.50 13.67 13.94
N TYR A 293 -17.26 12.63 13.13
CA TYR A 293 -16.05 12.41 12.35
C TYR A 293 -16.31 12.63 10.85
N THR A 294 -15.36 13.27 10.17
CA THR A 294 -15.37 13.35 8.70
C THR A 294 -14.88 12.01 8.15
N VAL A 295 -15.66 11.38 7.25
CA VAL A 295 -15.36 10.06 6.64
C VAL A 295 -15.50 10.21 5.12
N SER A 296 -14.52 9.72 4.36
CA SER A 296 -14.59 9.73 2.89
C SER A 296 -15.63 8.74 2.38
N SER A 297 -16.13 8.97 1.16
CA SER A 297 -16.99 8.02 0.44
C SER A 297 -16.22 6.81 -0.12
N GLU A 298 -14.90 6.73 0.07
CA GLU A 298 -14.08 5.65 -0.48
C GLU A 298 -14.05 4.43 0.46
N TYR A 299 -14.22 3.24 -0.13
CA TYR A 299 -14.34 1.93 0.54
C TYR A 299 -13.32 1.61 1.68
N PRO A 300 -12.03 2.05 1.63
CA PRO A 300 -11.04 1.69 2.65
C PRO A 300 -11.30 2.30 4.05
N ALA A 301 -11.82 3.53 4.12
CA ALA A 301 -12.11 4.21 5.39
C ALA A 301 -13.27 3.54 6.14
N LEU A 302 -14.30 3.14 5.39
CA LEU A 302 -15.47 2.40 5.87
C LEU A 302 -15.10 1.00 6.39
N TYR A 303 -14.16 0.31 5.73
CA TYR A 303 -13.66 -1.01 6.15
C TYR A 303 -12.94 -0.96 7.50
N CYS A 304 -12.14 0.09 7.75
CA CYS A 304 -11.46 0.29 9.04
C CYS A 304 -12.47 0.53 10.16
N ILE A 305 -13.48 1.37 9.95
CA ILE A 305 -14.57 1.59 10.91
C ILE A 305 -15.30 0.27 11.22
N VAL A 306 -15.61 -0.54 10.20
CA VAL A 306 -16.33 -1.83 10.32
C VAL A 306 -15.58 -2.85 11.19
N LYS A 307 -14.27 -3.03 10.98
CA LYS A 307 -13.44 -3.96 11.78
C LYS A 307 -13.28 -3.53 13.23
N CYS A 308 -13.38 -2.22 13.48
CA CYS A 308 -13.10 -1.60 14.76
C CYS A 308 -14.32 -1.50 15.70
N LEU A 309 -15.52 -1.78 15.19
CA LEU A 309 -16.77 -1.75 15.98
C LEU A 309 -16.96 -3.05 16.77
N ASP A 310 -16.64 -3.01 18.07
CA ASP A 310 -17.02 -4.03 19.06
C ASP A 310 -18.55 -4.26 19.06
N VAL A 311 -18.99 -5.45 19.48
CA VAL A 311 -20.41 -5.91 19.44
C VAL A 311 -21.41 -4.90 20.03
N PRO A 312 -21.10 -4.10 21.07
CA PRO A 312 -22.01 -3.07 21.59
C PRO A 312 -22.17 -1.85 20.65
N CYS A 313 -21.15 -1.48 19.88
CA CYS A 313 -21.21 -0.33 18.96
C CYS A 313 -22.08 -0.62 17.74
N ARG A 314 -22.23 -1.90 17.37
CA ARG A 314 -23.11 -2.38 16.29
C ARG A 314 -24.60 -2.11 16.56
N LYS A 315 -25.01 -1.96 17.83
CA LYS A 315 -26.37 -1.56 18.22
C LYS A 315 -26.68 -0.08 17.97
N ASN A 316 -25.70 0.73 17.56
CA ASN A 316 -25.85 2.18 17.34
C ASN A 316 -25.72 2.59 15.86
N LEU A 317 -25.74 1.66 14.90
CA LEU A 317 -25.78 1.98 13.45
C LEU A 317 -26.93 2.96 13.11
N GLU A 318 -28.07 2.82 13.80
CA GLU A 318 -29.23 3.73 13.70
C GLU A 318 -28.94 5.19 14.10
N LYS A 319 -27.82 5.45 14.81
CA LYS A 319 -27.37 6.80 15.18
C LYS A 319 -26.44 7.42 14.12
N ILE A 320 -26.00 6.65 13.13
CA ILE A 320 -25.33 7.17 11.94
C ILE A 320 -26.42 7.73 11.04
N ALA A 321 -26.70 9.03 11.20
CA ALA A 321 -27.86 9.67 10.59
C ALA A 321 -27.84 9.72 9.05
N ASP A 322 -26.69 9.50 8.40
CA ASP A 322 -26.56 9.52 6.94
C ASP A 322 -26.49 8.09 6.37
N TYR A 323 -27.54 7.73 5.62
CA TYR A 323 -27.70 6.44 4.96
C TYR A 323 -26.67 6.16 3.85
N ARG A 324 -26.01 7.20 3.30
CA ARG A 324 -24.95 7.05 2.28
C ARG A 324 -23.75 6.25 2.80
N TYR A 325 -23.45 6.39 4.09
CA TYR A 325 -22.28 5.75 4.71
C TYR A 325 -22.68 4.50 5.51
N SER A 326 -23.81 4.57 6.21
CA SER A 326 -24.23 3.49 7.12
C SER A 326 -24.73 2.22 6.41
N ILE A 327 -25.25 2.32 5.18
CA ILE A 327 -25.68 1.16 4.39
C ILE A 327 -24.50 0.36 3.82
N PRO A 328 -23.48 0.95 3.19
CA PRO A 328 -22.27 0.21 2.82
C PRO A 328 -21.59 -0.48 4.00
N ILE A 329 -21.54 0.17 5.18
CA ILE A 329 -21.04 -0.41 6.44
C ILE A 329 -21.87 -1.64 6.83
N ALA A 330 -23.20 -1.50 6.85
CA ALA A 330 -24.12 -2.58 7.20
C ALA A 330 -24.02 -3.79 6.26
N ILE A 331 -23.86 -3.54 4.96
CA ILE A 331 -23.65 -4.57 3.92
C ILE A 331 -22.31 -5.30 4.13
N THR A 332 -21.25 -4.56 4.41
CA THR A 332 -19.91 -5.12 4.62
C THR A 332 -19.90 -6.01 5.87
N LEU A 333 -20.49 -5.53 6.98
CA LEU A 333 -20.68 -6.32 8.21
C LEU A 333 -21.48 -7.61 7.98
N PHE A 334 -22.51 -7.56 7.13
CA PHE A 334 -23.29 -8.75 6.77
C PHE A 334 -22.44 -9.77 5.99
N ARG A 335 -21.70 -9.33 4.97
CA ARG A 335 -20.87 -10.22 4.15
C ARG A 335 -19.79 -10.94 4.96
N GLU A 336 -19.22 -10.27 5.97
CA GLU A 336 -18.22 -10.88 6.85
C GLU A 336 -18.82 -11.83 7.90
N ASN A 337 -20.07 -11.61 8.33
CA ASN A 337 -20.72 -12.41 9.38
C ASN A 337 -22.21 -12.66 9.10
N PRO A 338 -22.57 -13.52 8.11
CA PRO A 338 -23.96 -13.70 7.67
C PRO A 338 -24.88 -14.20 8.80
N ASP A 339 -24.36 -15.10 9.65
CA ASP A 339 -25.11 -15.72 10.76
C ASP A 339 -25.52 -14.74 11.85
N ASN A 340 -24.87 -13.57 11.92
CA ASN A 340 -25.13 -12.55 12.94
C ASN A 340 -26.04 -11.40 12.44
N PHE A 341 -26.60 -11.51 11.24
CA PHE A 341 -27.51 -10.51 10.67
C PHE A 341 -28.72 -10.21 11.57
N GLU A 342 -29.22 -11.24 12.24
CA GLU A 342 -30.36 -11.17 13.16
C GLU A 342 -30.00 -10.56 14.53
N THR A 343 -28.74 -10.64 14.97
CA THR A 343 -28.30 -10.27 16.32
C THR A 343 -27.60 -8.90 16.39
N LEU A 344 -27.08 -8.39 15.27
CA LEU A 344 -26.21 -7.20 15.23
C LEU A 344 -26.90 -5.85 14.97
N GLY A 345 -28.23 -5.77 14.97
CA GLY A 345 -28.93 -4.50 14.70
C GLY A 345 -28.93 -4.06 13.22
N ILE A 346 -28.16 -4.73 12.36
CA ILE A 346 -28.13 -4.54 10.89
C ILE A 346 -29.53 -4.71 10.30
N ARG A 347 -30.26 -5.74 10.73
CA ARG A 347 -31.66 -5.96 10.37
C ARG A 347 -32.55 -4.75 10.70
N ARG A 348 -32.46 -4.21 11.92
CA ARG A 348 -33.31 -3.09 12.37
C ARG A 348 -32.97 -1.81 11.63
N PHE A 349 -31.68 -1.60 11.37
CA PHE A 349 -31.18 -0.49 10.57
C PHE A 349 -31.70 -0.56 9.12
N LEU A 350 -31.60 -1.74 8.47
CA LEU A 350 -32.15 -1.95 7.12
C LEU A 350 -33.69 -1.79 7.12
N ASP A 351 -34.38 -2.34 8.12
CA ASP A 351 -35.83 -2.19 8.27
C ASP A 351 -36.23 -0.71 8.51
N SER A 352 -35.39 0.08 9.22
CA SER A 352 -35.56 1.52 9.42
C SER A 352 -35.37 2.30 8.12
N PHE A 353 -34.31 2.01 7.36
CA PHE A 353 -34.11 2.62 6.04
C PHE A 353 -35.28 2.32 5.10
N ILE A 354 -35.71 1.05 4.99
CA ILE A 354 -36.85 0.64 4.16
C ILE A 354 -38.13 1.32 4.62
N HIS A 355 -38.34 1.45 5.94
CA HIS A 355 -39.50 2.17 6.48
C HIS A 355 -39.48 3.64 6.07
N LYS A 356 -38.34 4.32 6.26
CA LYS A 356 -38.20 5.73 5.89
C LYS A 356 -38.36 5.91 4.39
N PHE A 357 -37.70 5.08 3.57
CA PHE A 357 -37.83 5.07 2.11
C PHE A 357 -39.29 4.95 1.67
N ARG A 358 -40.08 4.13 2.37
CA ARG A 358 -41.50 3.94 2.08
C ARG A 358 -42.38 5.11 2.49
N TYR A 359 -42.25 5.61 3.72
CA TYR A 359 -43.23 6.54 4.29
C TYR A 359 -42.78 8.01 4.27
N GLU A 360 -41.47 8.25 4.17
CA GLU A 360 -40.85 9.56 4.30
C GLU A 360 -39.94 9.90 3.10
N TYR A 361 -40.15 9.28 1.93
CA TYR A 361 -39.33 9.48 0.72
C TYR A 361 -39.04 10.96 0.39
N HIS A 362 -40.07 11.81 0.39
CA HIS A 362 -39.92 13.25 0.11
C HIS A 362 -39.27 14.04 1.27
N ASN A 363 -39.06 13.40 2.42
CA ASN A 363 -38.37 13.97 3.59
C ASN A 363 -36.93 13.43 3.72
N PHE A 364 -36.41 12.72 2.71
CA PHE A 364 -34.99 12.41 2.66
C PHE A 364 -34.19 13.69 2.41
N THR A 365 -33.09 13.83 3.13
CA THR A 365 -32.05 14.84 2.85
C THR A 365 -31.13 14.42 1.69
N LEU A 366 -31.38 13.27 1.05
CA LEU A 366 -30.59 12.69 -0.03
C LEU A 366 -31.20 13.02 -1.39
N SER A 367 -30.35 13.18 -2.41
CA SER A 367 -30.83 13.26 -3.81
C SER A 367 -31.35 11.91 -4.30
N SER A 368 -32.19 11.92 -5.35
CA SER A 368 -32.65 10.70 -6.02
C SER A 368 -31.51 9.78 -6.42
N ASP A 369 -30.42 10.34 -6.98
CA ASP A 369 -29.23 9.58 -7.39
C ASP A 369 -28.58 8.85 -6.20
N SER A 370 -28.44 9.52 -5.04
CA SER A 370 -27.91 8.90 -3.82
C SER A 370 -28.80 7.78 -3.31
N ILE A 371 -30.13 7.92 -3.44
CA ILE A 371 -31.08 6.87 -3.04
C ILE A 371 -30.97 5.67 -3.99
N ILE A 372 -30.83 5.90 -5.29
CA ILE A 372 -30.63 4.85 -6.29
C ILE A 372 -29.34 4.07 -6.03
N GLU A 373 -28.23 4.74 -5.80
CA GLU A 373 -26.95 4.09 -5.47
C GLU A 373 -27.06 3.20 -4.23
N ILE A 374 -27.72 3.70 -3.18
CA ILE A 374 -27.96 2.94 -1.95
C ILE A 374 -28.80 1.69 -2.23
N LEU A 375 -29.87 1.81 -3.02
CA LEU A 375 -30.73 0.68 -3.36
C LEU A 375 -29.99 -0.38 -4.18
N LEU A 376 -29.18 0.04 -5.15
CA LEU A 376 -28.32 -0.86 -5.93
C LEU A 376 -27.35 -1.62 -5.02
N GLN A 377 -26.73 -0.94 -4.05
CA GLN A 377 -25.85 -1.60 -3.09
C GLN A 377 -26.59 -2.67 -2.27
N ILE A 378 -27.80 -2.37 -1.78
CA ILE A 378 -28.61 -3.33 -1.01
C ILE A 378 -28.99 -4.54 -1.87
N ILE A 379 -29.39 -4.31 -3.12
CA ILE A 379 -29.74 -5.38 -4.08
C ILE A 379 -28.52 -6.25 -4.37
N ASN A 380 -27.37 -5.65 -4.69
CA ASN A 380 -26.13 -6.37 -4.97
C ASN A 380 -25.52 -7.06 -3.75
N ALA A 381 -26.01 -6.75 -2.55
CA ALA A 381 -25.57 -7.40 -1.32
C ALA A 381 -26.27 -8.74 -1.04
N GLU A 382 -27.34 -9.08 -1.77
CA GLU A 382 -28.07 -10.36 -1.61
C GLU A 382 -28.64 -10.57 -0.18
N ILE A 383 -29.02 -9.48 0.49
CA ILE A 383 -29.45 -9.47 1.91
C ILE A 383 -30.96 -9.38 2.14
N LEU A 384 -31.73 -9.20 1.06
CA LEU A 384 -33.18 -9.02 1.13
C LEU A 384 -33.89 -10.36 1.17
N ASN A 385 -34.71 -10.56 2.20
CA ASN A 385 -35.76 -11.59 2.15
C ASN A 385 -36.94 -11.08 1.33
N GLU A 386 -37.83 -12.00 0.95
CA GLU A 386 -38.97 -11.72 0.06
C GLU A 386 -39.83 -10.54 0.57
N LYS A 387 -40.06 -10.47 1.87
CA LYS A 387 -40.85 -9.39 2.49
C LYS A 387 -40.19 -8.01 2.35
N ARG A 388 -38.86 -7.91 2.51
CA ARG A 388 -38.13 -6.64 2.34
C ARG A 388 -37.99 -6.29 0.88
N PHE A 389 -37.71 -7.27 0.03
CA PHE A 389 -37.66 -7.10 -1.41
C PHE A 389 -38.97 -6.49 -1.93
N ASN A 390 -40.12 -7.11 -1.62
CA ASN A 390 -41.42 -6.62 -2.07
C ASN A 390 -41.74 -5.21 -1.56
N ARG A 391 -41.23 -4.82 -0.38
CA ARG A 391 -41.39 -3.46 0.16
C ARG A 391 -40.56 -2.43 -0.61
N ILE A 392 -39.29 -2.71 -0.87
CA ILE A 392 -38.43 -1.84 -1.68
C ILE A 392 -38.99 -1.73 -3.09
N PHE A 393 -39.28 -2.88 -3.70
CA PHE A 393 -39.78 -2.99 -5.05
C PHE A 393 -41.07 -2.19 -5.28
N GLY A 394 -42.08 -2.38 -4.42
CA GLY A 394 -43.32 -1.61 -4.51
C GLY A 394 -43.11 -0.11 -4.31
N THR A 395 -42.22 0.28 -3.38
CA THR A 395 -41.93 1.70 -3.12
C THR A 395 -41.21 2.37 -4.30
N VAL A 396 -40.28 1.67 -4.98
CA VAL A 396 -39.60 2.17 -6.18
C VAL A 396 -40.61 2.49 -7.28
N LEU A 397 -41.55 1.58 -7.53
CA LEU A 397 -42.60 1.78 -8.54
C LEU A 397 -43.58 2.89 -8.18
N GLU A 398 -43.87 3.05 -6.88
CA GLU A 398 -44.81 4.06 -6.40
C GLU A 398 -44.22 5.49 -6.37
N LYS A 399 -42.90 5.63 -6.21
CA LYS A 399 -42.29 6.91 -5.82
C LYS A 399 -41.22 7.47 -6.75
N MET A 400 -40.65 6.68 -7.65
CA MET A 400 -39.69 7.21 -8.62
C MET A 400 -40.44 7.83 -9.79
N GLU A 401 -40.16 9.11 -10.04
CA GLU A 401 -40.99 9.96 -10.90
C GLU A 401 -40.47 10.01 -12.34
N THR A 402 -39.20 9.67 -12.58
CA THR A 402 -38.60 9.73 -13.92
C THR A 402 -38.31 8.35 -14.50
N GLU A 403 -38.45 8.24 -15.83
CA GLU A 403 -38.10 7.02 -16.58
C GLU A 403 -36.62 6.62 -16.38
N ASN A 404 -35.73 7.60 -16.22
CA ASN A 404 -34.31 7.36 -16.00
C ASN A 404 -34.02 6.74 -14.63
N GLU A 405 -34.66 7.22 -13.56
CA GLU A 405 -34.51 6.66 -12.20
C GLU A 405 -34.99 5.20 -12.15
N LEU A 406 -36.13 4.91 -12.78
CA LEU A 406 -36.71 3.57 -12.86
C LEU A 406 -35.84 2.62 -13.70
N ALA A 407 -35.34 3.08 -14.85
CA ALA A 407 -34.52 2.26 -15.74
C ALA A 407 -33.26 1.71 -15.06
N VAL A 408 -32.66 2.46 -14.13
CA VAL A 408 -31.45 2.05 -13.42
C VAL A 408 -31.72 0.94 -12.39
N LEU A 409 -32.91 0.88 -11.79
CA LEU A 409 -33.23 -0.05 -10.70
C LEU A 409 -34.06 -1.27 -11.10
N ILE A 410 -34.90 -1.15 -12.14
CA ILE A 410 -35.82 -2.22 -12.55
C ILE A 410 -35.06 -3.49 -12.92
N THR A 411 -34.03 -3.40 -13.76
CA THR A 411 -33.27 -4.58 -14.19
C THR A 411 -32.60 -5.30 -13.01
N PRO A 412 -31.82 -4.63 -12.14
CA PRO A 412 -31.27 -5.27 -10.94
C PRO A 412 -32.31 -5.90 -10.01
N LEU A 413 -33.47 -5.26 -9.84
CA LEU A 413 -34.55 -5.78 -8.98
C LEU A 413 -35.18 -7.06 -9.56
N LEU A 414 -35.44 -7.08 -10.87
CA LEU A 414 -36.00 -8.26 -11.55
C LEU A 414 -35.01 -9.42 -11.54
N GLU A 415 -33.73 -9.13 -11.79
CA GLU A 415 -32.67 -10.12 -11.68
C GLU A 415 -32.56 -10.72 -10.27
N TYR A 416 -32.62 -9.87 -9.23
CA TYR A 416 -32.63 -10.31 -7.84
C TYR A 416 -33.83 -11.23 -7.55
N LYS A 417 -35.04 -10.82 -7.97
CA LYS A 417 -36.26 -11.62 -7.80
C LYS A 417 -36.09 -13.01 -8.43
N ASN A 418 -35.59 -13.05 -9.66
CA ASN A 418 -35.38 -14.30 -10.40
C ASN A 418 -34.37 -15.22 -9.70
N ARG A 419 -33.26 -14.67 -9.17
CA ARG A 419 -32.23 -15.45 -8.47
C ARG A 419 -32.70 -16.01 -7.13
N HIS A 420 -33.49 -15.26 -6.35
CA HIS A 420 -33.78 -15.61 -4.94
C HIS A 420 -35.21 -16.11 -4.67
N PHE A 421 -36.21 -15.72 -5.46
CA PHE A 421 -37.62 -16.04 -5.22
C PHE A 421 -38.29 -16.80 -6.38
N GLY A 422 -37.54 -17.05 -7.45
CA GLY A 422 -38.00 -17.77 -8.63
C GLY A 422 -38.69 -16.89 -9.68
N TYR A 423 -38.95 -17.46 -10.85
CA TYR A 423 -39.64 -16.77 -11.95
C TYR A 423 -41.07 -16.42 -11.54
N GLY A 424 -41.35 -15.11 -11.37
CA GLY A 424 -42.71 -14.61 -11.51
C GLY A 424 -43.20 -14.89 -12.93
N SER A 425 -44.50 -15.07 -13.11
CA SER A 425 -45.05 -15.38 -14.43
C SER A 425 -44.67 -14.28 -15.44
N PRO A 426 -44.52 -14.61 -16.74
CA PRO A 426 -44.30 -13.60 -17.79
C PRO A 426 -45.33 -12.46 -17.76
N GLU A 427 -46.56 -12.72 -17.29
CA GLU A 427 -47.61 -11.72 -17.11
C GLU A 427 -47.36 -10.76 -15.94
N GLU A 428 -46.69 -11.20 -14.86
CA GLU A 428 -46.23 -10.31 -13.81
C GLU A 428 -45.10 -9.40 -14.31
N HIS A 429 -44.16 -9.94 -15.11
CA HIS A 429 -43.09 -9.18 -15.76
C HIS A 429 -43.59 -8.14 -16.77
N PHE A 430 -44.77 -8.35 -17.36
CA PHE A 430 -45.37 -7.49 -18.39
C PHE A 430 -46.36 -6.45 -17.80
N LYS A 431 -46.86 -6.70 -16.59
CA LYS A 431 -47.69 -5.74 -15.81
C LYS A 431 -46.87 -4.75 -14.99
N LEU A 432 -45.66 -5.17 -14.60
CA LEU A 432 -44.60 -4.34 -14.06
C LEU A 432 -43.96 -3.53 -15.19
#